data_AF-W7XWV3-F1
#
_entry.id   AF-W7XWV3-F1
#
_cell.length_a   1.000
_cell.length_b   1.000
_cell.length_c   1.000
_cell.angle_alpha   90.00
_cell.angle_beta   90.00
_cell.angle_gamma   90.00
#
_symmetry.space_group_name_H-M   'P 1'
#
loop_
_entity.id
_entity.type
_entity.pdbx_description
1 polymer ?
#
loop_
_entity_poly.entity_id
_entity_poly.type
_entity_poly.pdbx_seq_one_letter_code
_entity_poly.pdbx_strand_id
1 'polypeptide(L)'
;MLMLKQKRRLINNKHKVMKKEIDISILKEPPKITEKVILEIEPLAPLSMVSDLPGSFYKSLKSPNKKMICGLFENILGWHIDIADRKAIRKELISIRQKGLRDRDEKRAIKTRIENFQSGSTYIPLLYEYFEVGLSVLPEIVSYNDLWSKAYRRSDADVHPRGTMNISYELIPEKRKRPRDEKNPKRIATSELFDIFKNNTGAFPQYYSTPVNREYISCSGVIHVGLDIDMNLLSRLKKALIENNACYLGNSEGWINLKFNEL
;
A
#
# COMPACT_ATOMS: atom_id res chain seq x y z
N MET A 1 29.46 10.77 14.16
CA MET A 1 28.69 10.55 15.41
C MET A 1 27.59 9.51 15.15
N LEU A 2 28.02 8.32 14.72
CA LEU A 2 27.25 7.08 14.75
C LEU A 2 27.24 6.63 16.21
N MET A 3 26.06 6.53 16.82
CA MET A 3 25.75 5.77 18.05
C MET A 3 24.52 6.43 18.67
N LEU A 4 23.31 5.92 18.39
CA LEU A 4 22.16 6.03 19.29
C LEU A 4 20.98 5.21 18.75
N LYS A 5 20.96 3.92 19.14
CA LYS A 5 19.82 3.18 19.71
C LYS A 5 19.90 1.67 19.40
N GLN A 6 20.92 1.02 19.97
CA GLN A 6 21.01 -0.44 20.15
C GLN A 6 20.36 -0.95 21.45
N LYS A 7 19.50 -0.16 22.13
CA LYS A 7 18.85 -0.57 23.39
C LYS A 7 17.37 -0.95 23.21
N ARG A 8 17.13 -2.09 22.57
CA ARG A 8 15.96 -2.97 22.78
C ARG A 8 16.36 -4.42 22.49
N ARG A 9 17.41 -4.90 23.18
CA ARG A 9 17.65 -6.33 23.39
C ARG A 9 17.14 -6.66 24.79
N LEU A 10 16.06 -7.43 24.85
CA LEU A 10 15.72 -8.44 25.87
C LEU A 10 14.21 -8.67 25.77
N ILE A 11 13.84 -9.55 24.85
CA ILE A 11 12.83 -10.62 24.96
C ILE A 11 12.74 -11.26 23.55
N ASN A 12 13.00 -12.56 23.51
CA ASN A 12 12.81 -13.49 22.39
C ASN A 12 13.91 -13.56 21.30
N ASN A 13 15.01 -14.23 21.67
CA ASN A 13 15.76 -15.08 20.75
C ASN A 13 14.88 -16.27 20.31
N LYS A 14 14.29 -16.20 19.11
CA LYS A 14 13.96 -17.35 18.22
C LYS A 14 13.59 -16.76 16.85
N HIS A 15 14.27 -17.22 15.80
CA HIS A 15 14.27 -16.71 14.41
C HIS A 15 15.16 -15.49 14.14
N LYS A 16 16.47 -15.72 14.09
CA LYS A 16 17.42 -14.81 13.43
C LYS A 16 17.28 -15.00 11.91
N VAL A 17 16.17 -14.52 11.34
CA VAL A 17 16.06 -14.28 9.90
C VAL A 17 17.12 -13.22 9.57
N MET A 18 17.99 -13.49 8.59
CA MET A 18 18.94 -12.48 8.10
C MET A 18 18.15 -11.28 7.62
N LYS A 19 18.19 -10.18 8.38
CA LYS A 19 17.48 -8.94 8.05
C LYS A 19 18.25 -8.31 6.89
N LYS A 20 17.78 -8.51 5.65
CA LYS A 20 18.28 -7.79 4.47
C LYS A 20 18.07 -6.29 4.76
N GLU A 21 19.15 -5.52 4.87
CA GLU A 21 19.02 -4.08 5.07
C GLU A 21 18.42 -3.46 3.79
N ILE A 22 17.36 -2.66 3.95
CA ILE A 22 16.71 -1.99 2.83
C ILE A 22 17.63 -0.83 2.41
N ASP A 23 18.17 -0.91 1.19
CA ASP A 23 19.00 0.16 0.63
C ASP A 23 18.13 1.31 0.09
N ILE A 24 18.10 2.41 0.84
CA ILE A 24 17.43 3.67 0.48
C ILE A 24 18.42 4.76 0.06
N SER A 25 19.68 4.40 -0.23
CA SER A 25 20.75 5.38 -0.53
C SER A 25 20.42 6.31 -1.69
N ILE A 26 19.69 5.83 -2.70
CA ILE A 26 19.26 6.63 -3.86
C ILE A 26 18.52 7.91 -3.45
N LEU A 27 17.78 7.88 -2.33
CA LEU A 27 16.96 9.00 -1.86
C LEU A 27 17.80 10.21 -1.43
N LYS A 28 19.07 10.03 -1.07
CA LYS A 28 19.91 11.09 -0.51
C LYS A 28 20.20 12.20 -1.52
N GLU A 29 20.31 11.85 -2.79
CA GLU A 29 20.58 12.78 -3.89
C GLU A 29 19.27 13.20 -4.57
N PRO A 30 19.17 14.43 -5.09
CA PRO A 30 18.04 14.82 -5.93
C PRO A 30 18.06 14.00 -7.24
N PRO A 31 16.90 13.56 -7.73
CA PRO A 31 16.81 12.77 -8.97
C PRO A 31 17.21 13.58 -10.20
N LYS A 32 17.74 12.89 -11.20
CA LYS A 32 18.05 13.40 -12.54
C LYS A 32 17.28 12.60 -13.59
N ILE A 33 16.11 13.10 -13.94
CA ILE A 33 15.26 12.51 -14.98
C ILE A 33 15.98 12.66 -16.33
N THR A 34 16.44 11.54 -16.87
CA THR A 34 17.37 11.50 -18.01
C THR A 34 16.96 10.48 -19.05
N GLU A 35 16.30 9.40 -18.63
CA GLU A 35 15.90 8.30 -19.49
C GLU A 35 14.43 8.39 -19.86
N LYS A 36 14.10 8.01 -21.09
CA LYS A 36 12.72 7.84 -21.55
C LYS A 36 12.48 6.37 -21.87
N VAL A 37 11.48 5.78 -21.25
CA VAL A 37 11.20 4.34 -21.38
C VAL A 37 9.71 4.07 -21.46
N ILE A 38 9.34 2.92 -22.00
CA ILE A 38 7.99 2.35 -21.90
C ILE A 38 8.01 1.30 -20.80
N LEU A 39 7.16 1.50 -19.79
CA LEU A 39 6.80 0.47 -18.83
C LEU A 39 5.66 -0.37 -19.39
N GLU A 40 5.94 -1.63 -19.66
CA GLU A 40 4.93 -2.63 -20.01
C GLU A 40 4.42 -3.29 -18.74
N ILE A 41 3.10 -3.24 -18.56
CA ILE A 41 2.38 -3.85 -17.46
C ILE A 41 1.44 -4.89 -18.05
N GLU A 42 1.79 -6.17 -17.89
CA GLU A 42 0.96 -7.30 -18.30
C GLU A 42 0.15 -7.78 -17.09
N PRO A 43 -1.19 -7.59 -17.08
CA PRO A 43 -2.02 -8.09 -15.99
C PRO A 43 -2.12 -9.60 -16.02
N LEU A 44 -1.70 -10.26 -14.94
CA LEU A 44 -1.86 -11.70 -14.74
C LEU A 44 -3.15 -12.04 -13.98
N ALA A 45 -3.77 -11.02 -13.38
CA ALA A 45 -5.05 -11.09 -12.70
C ALA A 45 -5.83 -9.78 -12.94
N PRO A 46 -7.15 -9.78 -12.74
CA PRO A 46 -7.97 -8.57 -12.76
C PRO A 46 -7.42 -7.52 -11.77
N LEU A 47 -7.28 -6.28 -12.24
CA LEU A 47 -6.69 -5.21 -11.45
C LEU A 47 -7.76 -4.40 -10.75
N SER A 48 -7.47 -3.92 -9.55
CA SER A 48 -8.33 -2.94 -8.89
C SER A 48 -7.53 -1.76 -8.38
N MET A 49 -7.39 -0.79 -9.28
CA MET A 49 -6.62 0.43 -9.14
C MET A 49 -7.50 1.56 -8.60
N VAL A 50 -7.93 1.44 -7.35
CA VAL A 50 -8.91 2.36 -6.79
C VAL A 50 -8.34 3.76 -6.65
N SER A 51 -9.07 4.76 -7.15
CA SER A 51 -8.71 6.17 -7.00
C SER A 51 -8.89 6.63 -5.55
N ASP A 52 -8.09 7.63 -5.16
CA ASP A 52 -8.15 8.28 -3.85
C ASP A 52 -9.40 9.16 -3.63
N LEU A 53 -10.38 9.13 -4.55
CA LEU A 53 -11.60 9.93 -4.46
C LEU A 53 -12.50 9.43 -3.32
N PRO A 54 -13.08 10.34 -2.51
CA PRO A 54 -13.98 9.96 -1.43
C PRO A 54 -15.25 9.32 -1.99
N GLY A 55 -15.58 8.13 -1.49
CA GLY A 55 -16.77 7.39 -1.88
C GLY A 55 -16.87 6.05 -1.14
N SER A 56 -18.08 5.51 -1.04
CA SER A 56 -18.30 4.17 -0.48
C SER A 56 -17.95 3.05 -1.45
N PHE A 57 -17.81 3.37 -2.75
CA PHE A 57 -17.56 2.42 -3.81
C PHE A 57 -16.12 2.49 -4.31
N TYR A 58 -15.45 1.33 -4.33
CA TYR A 58 -14.08 1.16 -4.79
C TYR A 58 -14.03 1.11 -6.33
N LYS A 59 -14.17 2.27 -6.98
CA LYS A 59 -14.07 2.40 -8.44
C LYS A 59 -12.63 2.32 -8.90
N SER A 60 -12.34 1.47 -9.88
CA SER A 60 -11.00 1.28 -10.44
C SER A 60 -10.72 2.33 -11.53
N LEU A 61 -9.50 2.85 -11.52
CA LEU A 61 -8.96 3.60 -12.66
C LEU A 61 -8.73 2.64 -13.84
N LYS A 62 -8.79 3.17 -15.06
CA LYS A 62 -8.45 2.44 -16.29
C LYS A 62 -6.94 2.36 -16.55
N SER A 63 -6.20 3.35 -16.06
CA SER A 63 -4.74 3.44 -16.15
C SER A 63 -4.16 3.74 -14.76
N PRO A 64 -3.00 3.18 -14.37
CA PRO A 64 -2.38 3.50 -13.10
C PRO A 64 -1.93 4.96 -13.04
N ASN A 65 -2.15 5.60 -11.89
CA ASN A 65 -1.61 6.94 -11.64
C ASN A 65 -0.15 6.86 -11.14
N LYS A 66 0.53 8.01 -11.12
CA LYS A 66 1.92 8.12 -10.66
C LYS A 66 2.16 7.56 -9.26
N LYS A 67 1.19 7.73 -8.35
CA LYS A 67 1.29 7.22 -6.98
C LYS A 67 1.24 5.69 -6.91
N MET A 68 0.42 5.06 -7.76
CA MET A 68 0.35 3.60 -7.91
C MET A 68 1.64 3.04 -8.52
N ILE A 69 2.16 3.69 -9.57
CA ILE A 69 3.45 3.31 -10.18
C ILE A 69 4.59 3.48 -9.17
N CYS A 70 4.54 4.51 -8.32
CA CYS A 70 5.52 4.68 -7.25
C CYS A 70 5.46 3.53 -6.23
N GLY A 71 4.26 3.16 -5.77
CA GLY A 71 4.07 1.99 -4.91
C GLY A 71 4.53 0.69 -5.54
N LEU A 72 4.34 0.54 -6.85
CA LEU A 72 4.83 -0.59 -7.63
C LEU A 72 6.37 -0.65 -7.66
N PHE A 73 7.04 0.47 -7.92
CA PHE A 73 8.50 0.54 -7.91
C PHE A 73 9.09 0.24 -6.53
N GLU A 74 8.48 0.77 -5.48
CA GLU A 74 8.86 0.44 -4.11
C GLU A 74 8.64 -1.05 -3.79
N ASN A 75 7.58 -1.66 -4.32
CA ASN A 75 7.34 -3.10 -4.18
C ASN A 75 8.43 -3.93 -4.86
N ILE A 76 8.79 -3.60 -6.11
CA ILE A 76 9.87 -4.24 -6.87
C ILE A 76 11.19 -4.19 -6.09
N LEU A 77 11.50 -3.05 -5.46
CA LEU A 77 12.71 -2.87 -4.65
C LEU A 77 12.63 -3.52 -3.26
N GLY A 78 11.49 -4.12 -2.89
CA GLY A 78 11.25 -4.73 -1.58
C GLY A 78 11.09 -3.72 -0.43
N TRP A 79 10.69 -2.48 -0.73
CA TRP A 79 10.56 -1.39 0.25
C TRP A 79 9.23 -1.46 1.02
N HIS A 80 9.10 -2.49 1.85
CA HIS A 80 7.96 -2.65 2.76
C HIS A 80 8.20 -1.89 4.08
N ILE A 81 8.21 -0.56 3.99
CA ILE A 81 8.53 0.35 5.11
C ILE A 81 7.23 0.84 5.77
N ASP A 82 7.18 0.79 7.11
CA ASP A 82 6.05 1.29 7.89
C ASP A 82 5.85 2.81 7.75
N ILE A 83 4.63 3.27 8.01
CA ILE A 83 4.27 4.68 7.93
C ILE A 83 5.08 5.58 8.87
N ALA A 84 5.43 5.11 10.07
CA ALA A 84 6.22 5.88 11.02
C ALA A 84 7.65 6.09 10.49
N ASP A 85 8.25 5.03 9.96
CA ASP A 85 9.59 5.07 9.38
C ASP A 85 9.62 5.93 8.10
N ARG A 86 8.60 5.84 7.24
CA ARG A 86 8.45 6.73 6.06
C ARG A 86 8.43 8.21 6.43
N LYS A 87 7.72 8.58 7.51
CA LYS A 87 7.71 9.96 8.02
C LYS A 87 9.09 10.39 8.52
N ALA A 88 9.80 9.51 9.20
CA ALA A 88 11.16 9.78 9.68
C ALA A 88 12.13 9.97 8.51
N ILE A 89 12.13 9.05 7.53
CA ILE A 89 12.93 9.13 6.30
C ILE A 89 12.67 10.46 5.59
N ARG A 90 11.40 10.81 5.35
CA ARG A 90 11.03 12.07 4.69
C ARG A 90 11.61 13.30 5.38
N LYS A 91 11.52 13.36 6.72
CA LYS A 91 12.09 14.47 7.51
C LYS A 91 13.61 14.52 7.38
N GLU A 92 14.27 13.37 7.39
CA GLU A 92 15.72 13.27 7.21
C GLU A 92 16.15 13.71 5.81
N LEU A 93 15.43 13.27 4.76
CA LEU A 93 15.71 13.64 3.37
C LEU A 93 15.59 15.14 3.13
N ILE A 94 14.55 15.78 3.67
CA ILE A 94 14.40 17.24 3.62
C ILE A 94 15.61 17.90 4.29
N SER A 95 16.02 17.42 5.47
CA SER A 95 17.17 17.98 6.18
C SER A 95 18.50 17.80 5.42
N ILE A 96 18.71 16.64 4.79
CA ILE A 96 19.92 16.35 4.01
C ILE A 96 19.99 17.25 2.78
N ARG A 97 18.91 17.33 2.01
CA ARG A 97 18.87 18.10 0.75
C ARG A 97 18.83 19.61 0.98
N GLN A 98 18.38 20.07 2.14
CA GLN A 98 18.46 21.48 2.54
C GLN A 98 19.80 21.89 3.17
N LYS A 99 20.67 20.92 3.49
CA LYS A 99 21.96 21.17 4.14
C LYS A 99 22.86 21.96 3.21
N GLY A 100 23.43 23.06 3.71
CA GLY A 100 24.33 23.91 2.93
C GLY A 100 23.62 24.99 2.09
N LEU A 101 22.29 24.91 1.93
CA LEU A 101 21.52 25.96 1.26
C LEU A 101 21.35 27.18 2.19
N ARG A 102 21.53 28.38 1.65
CA ARG A 102 21.30 29.65 2.37
C ARG A 102 19.95 30.26 2.03
N ASP A 103 19.50 30.10 0.79
CA ASP A 103 18.23 30.63 0.32
C ASP A 103 17.03 29.92 0.98
N ARG A 104 16.01 30.70 1.35
CA ARG A 104 14.78 30.21 1.95
C ARG A 104 13.82 29.66 0.90
N ASP A 105 13.81 30.24 -0.30
CA ASP A 105 12.88 29.84 -1.34
C ASP A 105 13.26 28.47 -1.93
N GLU A 106 14.55 28.24 -2.19
CA GLU A 106 15.06 26.91 -2.54
C GLU A 106 14.74 25.83 -1.49
N LYS A 107 14.92 26.14 -0.19
CA LYS A 107 14.56 25.21 0.89
C LYS A 107 13.07 24.88 0.88
N ARG A 108 12.23 25.90 0.68
CA ARG A 108 10.78 25.73 0.61
C ARG A 108 10.40 24.89 -0.61
N ALA A 109 11.02 25.12 -1.77
CA ALA A 109 10.79 24.34 -2.98
C ALA A 109 11.16 22.86 -2.81
N ILE A 110 12.29 22.54 -2.16
CA ILE A 110 12.66 21.14 -1.84
C ILE A 110 11.62 20.50 -0.92
N LYS A 111 11.23 21.19 0.15
CA LYS A 111 10.21 20.69 1.06
C LYS A 111 8.92 20.43 0.27
N THR A 112 8.41 21.40 -0.48
CA THR A 112 7.20 21.23 -1.27
C THR A 112 7.29 20.05 -2.23
N ARG A 113 8.40 19.85 -2.97
CA ARG A 113 8.51 18.70 -3.89
C ARG A 113 8.44 17.33 -3.20
N ILE A 114 9.12 17.19 -2.06
CA ILE A 114 9.09 15.95 -1.26
C ILE A 114 7.72 15.76 -0.59
N GLU A 115 7.06 16.86 -0.23
CA GLU A 115 5.85 16.84 0.57
C GLU A 115 4.55 16.78 -0.22
N ASN A 116 4.57 17.33 -1.44
CA ASN A 116 3.39 17.59 -2.26
C ASN A 116 3.18 16.44 -3.25
N PHE A 117 2.53 15.38 -2.76
CA PHE A 117 1.95 14.33 -3.59
C PHE A 117 0.44 14.30 -3.42
N GLN A 118 -0.24 13.72 -4.40
CA GLN A 118 -1.70 13.69 -4.49
C GLN A 118 -2.34 13.15 -3.19
N SER A 119 -3.23 13.96 -2.60
CA SER A 119 -3.91 13.69 -1.33
C SER A 119 -5.00 12.62 -1.50
N GLY A 120 -5.22 11.84 -0.43
CA GLY A 120 -6.36 10.91 -0.31
C GLY A 120 -6.01 9.48 0.16
N SER A 121 -4.72 9.13 0.22
CA SER A 121 -4.24 7.92 0.91
C SER A 121 -3.26 8.25 2.02
N THR A 122 -3.16 7.38 3.04
CA THR A 122 -2.12 7.46 4.09
C THR A 122 -0.73 7.05 3.61
N TYR A 123 -0.61 6.40 2.44
CA TYR A 123 0.66 6.02 1.85
C TYR A 123 1.50 7.26 1.47
N ILE A 124 2.79 7.23 1.85
CA ILE A 124 3.79 8.28 1.60
C ILE A 124 4.78 7.73 0.56
N PRO A 125 4.70 8.14 -0.71
CA PRO A 125 5.63 7.70 -1.75
C PRO A 125 7.01 8.35 -1.55
N LEU A 126 8.07 7.54 -1.56
CA LEU A 126 9.47 7.98 -1.42
C LEU A 126 10.14 8.22 -2.78
N LEU A 127 9.72 7.50 -3.81
CA LEU A 127 10.27 7.62 -5.18
C LEU A 127 9.51 8.60 -6.07
N TYR A 128 8.59 9.40 -5.50
CA TYR A 128 7.66 10.23 -6.28
C TYR A 128 8.34 11.26 -7.20
N GLU A 129 9.51 11.79 -6.79
CA GLU A 129 10.28 12.77 -7.59
C GLU A 129 11.17 12.11 -8.67
N TYR A 130 11.34 10.78 -8.66
CA TYR A 130 12.34 10.09 -9.48
C TYR A 130 11.88 9.75 -10.90
N PHE A 131 10.63 10.04 -11.22
CA PHE A 131 10.07 9.80 -12.54
C PHE A 131 8.87 10.70 -12.78
N GLU A 132 8.52 10.89 -14.05
CA GLU A 132 7.24 11.46 -14.49
C GLU A 132 6.50 10.44 -15.35
N VAL A 133 5.17 10.48 -15.27
CA VAL A 133 4.28 9.57 -16.01
C VAL A 133 3.75 10.32 -17.23
N GLY A 134 4.06 9.78 -18.40
CA GLY A 134 3.58 10.27 -19.69
C GLY A 134 2.29 9.58 -20.13
N LEU A 135 2.11 9.52 -21.45
CA LEU A 135 0.92 8.94 -22.07
C LEU A 135 0.86 7.42 -21.85
N SER A 136 -0.33 6.90 -21.58
CA SER A 136 -0.59 5.46 -21.48
C SER A 136 -1.38 4.97 -22.68
N VAL A 137 -0.95 3.85 -23.27
CA VAL A 137 -1.71 3.12 -24.29
C VAL A 137 -2.36 1.93 -23.58
N LEU A 138 -3.69 1.89 -23.64
CA LEU A 138 -4.49 0.88 -22.96
C LEU A 138 -4.98 -0.17 -23.96
N PRO A 139 -4.96 -1.46 -23.60
CA PRO A 139 -5.63 -2.50 -24.37
C PRO A 139 -7.16 -2.36 -24.20
N GLU A 140 -7.92 -3.30 -24.77
CA GLU A 140 -9.34 -3.39 -24.46
C GLU A 140 -9.54 -3.73 -22.98
N ILE A 141 -10.45 -3.00 -22.34
CA ILE A 141 -10.72 -3.12 -20.89
C ILE A 141 -12.19 -3.46 -20.69
N VAL A 142 -12.44 -4.50 -19.90
CA VAL A 142 -13.75 -4.84 -19.37
C VAL A 142 -13.76 -4.54 -17.87
N SER A 143 -14.75 -3.79 -17.42
CA SER A 143 -14.97 -3.49 -16.00
C SER A 143 -16.09 -4.37 -15.45
N TYR A 144 -15.91 -4.89 -14.25
CA TYR A 144 -16.95 -5.65 -13.55
C TYR A 144 -16.80 -5.48 -12.03
N ASN A 145 -17.87 -5.81 -11.31
CA ASN A 145 -17.90 -5.74 -9.86
C ASN A 145 -17.76 -7.14 -9.27
N ASP A 146 -16.93 -7.26 -8.24
CA ASP A 146 -16.76 -8.51 -7.50
C ASP A 146 -16.58 -8.23 -6.00
N LEU A 147 -16.66 -9.29 -5.20
CA LEU A 147 -16.51 -9.25 -3.75
C LEU A 147 -15.03 -9.41 -3.37
N TRP A 148 -14.47 -8.35 -2.80
CA TRP A 148 -13.15 -8.37 -2.21
C TRP A 148 -13.18 -8.76 -0.73
N SER A 149 -12.33 -9.69 -0.32
CA SER A 149 -12.20 -10.11 1.07
C SER A 149 -11.33 -9.13 1.85
N LYS A 150 -11.96 -8.22 2.61
CA LYS A 150 -11.21 -7.32 3.51
C LYS A 150 -10.73 -8.09 4.73
N ALA A 151 -9.42 -8.15 4.96
CA ALA A 151 -8.84 -8.73 6.16
C ALA A 151 -9.35 -8.03 7.44
N TYR A 152 -9.50 -8.81 8.51
CA TYR A 152 -9.91 -8.34 9.82
C TYR A 152 -9.04 -7.17 10.30
N ARG A 153 -9.68 -6.07 10.71
CA ARG A 153 -9.03 -4.95 11.41
C ARG A 153 -9.55 -4.89 12.85
N ARG A 154 -8.69 -4.53 13.80
CA ARG A 154 -9.11 -4.32 15.20
C ARG A 154 -10.18 -3.24 15.37
N SER A 155 -10.24 -2.28 14.45
CA SER A 155 -11.31 -1.28 14.37
C SER A 155 -12.68 -1.88 14.02
N ASP A 156 -12.70 -3.06 13.38
CA ASP A 156 -13.89 -3.74 12.87
C ASP A 156 -14.39 -4.78 13.90
N ALA A 157 -13.98 -4.64 15.17
CA ALA A 157 -14.31 -5.56 16.27
C ALA A 157 -15.80 -5.61 16.62
N ASP A 158 -16.61 -4.63 16.20
CA ASP A 158 -18.07 -4.68 16.26
C ASP A 158 -18.72 -5.32 15.02
N VAL A 159 -18.03 -5.28 13.87
CA VAL A 159 -18.49 -5.82 12.58
C VAL A 159 -18.26 -7.33 12.52
N HIS A 160 -17.07 -7.78 12.91
CA HIS A 160 -16.67 -9.19 12.93
C HIS A 160 -17.66 -10.11 13.66
N PRO A 161 -18.06 -9.83 14.92
CA PRO A 161 -19.00 -10.69 15.63
C PRO A 161 -20.42 -10.68 15.04
N ARG A 162 -20.77 -9.79 14.09
CA ARG A 162 -22.12 -9.78 13.47
C ARG A 162 -22.32 -10.85 12.41
N GLY A 163 -21.27 -11.23 11.66
CA GLY A 163 -21.37 -12.11 10.49
C GLY A 163 -20.49 -13.36 10.53
N THR A 164 -19.84 -13.64 11.65
CA THR A 164 -18.88 -14.75 11.76
C THR A 164 -19.58 -16.12 11.76
N MET A 165 -19.28 -16.94 10.74
CA MET A 165 -19.87 -18.29 10.56
C MET A 165 -19.29 -19.38 11.48
N ASN A 166 -18.11 -19.19 12.06
CA ASN A 166 -17.40 -20.23 12.83
C ASN A 166 -17.02 -19.80 14.26
N ILE A 167 -17.88 -19.04 14.93
CA ILE A 167 -17.68 -18.71 16.36
C ILE A 167 -17.73 -20.00 17.20
N SER A 168 -16.91 -20.09 18.26
CA SER A 168 -17.00 -21.20 19.20
C SER A 168 -18.42 -21.37 19.71
N TYR A 169 -18.93 -22.61 19.68
CA TYR A 169 -20.29 -22.92 20.10
C TYR A 169 -20.54 -22.53 21.57
N GLU A 170 -19.49 -22.56 22.40
CA GLU A 170 -19.50 -22.20 23.82
C GLU A 170 -19.86 -20.72 24.04
N LEU A 171 -19.51 -19.86 23.09
CA LEU A 171 -19.74 -18.41 23.18
C LEU A 171 -21.12 -18.00 22.65
N ILE A 172 -21.82 -18.88 21.91
CA ILE A 172 -23.14 -18.58 21.32
C ILE A 172 -24.20 -18.26 22.39
N PRO A 173 -24.34 -19.02 23.50
CA PRO A 173 -25.31 -18.71 24.54
C PRO A 173 -25.02 -17.36 25.21
N GLU A 174 -23.75 -17.07 25.51
CA GLU A 174 -23.34 -15.80 26.14
C GLU A 174 -23.65 -14.62 25.21
N LYS A 175 -23.30 -14.73 23.93
CA LYS A 175 -23.61 -13.73 22.91
C LYS A 175 -25.10 -13.46 22.80
N ARG A 176 -25.95 -14.49 22.82
CA ARG A 176 -27.41 -14.33 22.69
C ARG A 176 -28.03 -13.58 23.86
N LYS A 177 -27.47 -13.70 25.08
CA LYS A 177 -27.93 -13.02 26.30
C LYS A 177 -27.59 -11.53 26.35
N ARG A 178 -26.69 -11.04 25.49
CA ARG A 178 -26.23 -9.66 25.52
C ARG A 178 -27.36 -8.65 25.23
N PRO A 179 -27.37 -7.49 25.90
CA PRO A 179 -28.35 -6.42 25.67
C PRO A 179 -28.53 -6.07 24.18
N ARG A 180 -29.77 -5.76 23.81
CA ARG A 180 -30.14 -5.34 22.45
C ARG A 180 -30.04 -3.82 22.31
N ASP A 181 -29.88 -3.36 21.08
CA ASP A 181 -29.86 -1.94 20.76
C ASP A 181 -31.25 -1.33 20.99
N GLU A 182 -31.33 -0.20 21.68
CA GLU A 182 -32.58 0.51 21.97
C GLU A 182 -33.34 0.91 20.69
N LYS A 183 -32.61 1.26 19.62
CA LYS A 183 -33.18 1.68 18.33
C LYS A 183 -33.48 0.49 17.42
N ASN A 184 -32.83 -0.66 17.64
CA ASN A 184 -33.08 -1.87 16.86
C ASN A 184 -33.04 -3.12 17.75
N PRO A 185 -34.19 -3.52 18.34
CA PRO A 185 -34.27 -4.64 19.28
C PRO A 185 -33.86 -6.00 18.70
N LYS A 186 -33.84 -6.13 17.36
CA LYS A 186 -33.39 -7.35 16.67
C LYS A 186 -31.86 -7.49 16.65
N ARG A 187 -31.11 -6.43 16.99
CA ARG A 187 -29.65 -6.40 16.95
C ARG A 187 -29.08 -6.28 18.36
N ILE A 188 -27.97 -6.97 18.60
CA ILE A 188 -27.16 -6.80 19.82
C ILE A 188 -26.55 -5.39 19.79
N ALA A 189 -26.54 -4.70 20.93
CA ALA A 189 -25.92 -3.40 21.04
C ALA A 189 -24.43 -3.46 20.62
N THR A 190 -23.98 -2.42 19.92
CA THR A 190 -22.62 -2.36 19.35
C THR A 190 -21.53 -2.43 20.43
N SER A 191 -21.75 -1.79 21.58
CA SER A 191 -20.85 -1.86 22.74
C SER A 191 -20.69 -3.28 23.28
N GLU A 192 -21.79 -4.02 23.39
CA GLU A 192 -21.80 -5.40 23.88
C GLU A 192 -21.13 -6.37 22.93
N LEU A 193 -21.32 -6.18 21.61
CA LEU A 193 -20.62 -6.94 20.58
C LEU A 193 -19.11 -6.70 20.62
N PHE A 194 -18.71 -5.46 20.87
CA PHE A 194 -17.30 -5.10 20.99
C PHE A 194 -16.67 -5.75 22.24
N ASP A 195 -17.36 -5.69 23.39
CA ASP A 195 -16.90 -6.29 24.65
C ASP A 195 -16.71 -7.80 24.54
N ILE A 196 -17.76 -8.52 24.10
CA ILE A 196 -17.71 -9.98 23.99
C ILE A 196 -16.62 -10.44 23.01
N PHE A 197 -16.43 -9.70 21.91
CA PHE A 197 -15.39 -10.01 20.93
C PHE A 197 -13.98 -9.78 21.51
N LYS A 198 -13.75 -8.63 22.15
CA LYS A 198 -12.45 -8.26 22.71
C LYS A 198 -11.99 -9.24 23.80
N ASN A 199 -12.91 -9.68 24.64
CA ASN A 199 -12.59 -10.58 25.77
C ASN A 199 -12.45 -12.05 25.34
N ASN A 200 -12.94 -12.41 24.15
CA ASN A 200 -12.97 -13.80 23.68
C ASN A 200 -12.36 -13.97 22.29
N THR A 201 -11.33 -13.21 21.93
CA THR A 201 -10.73 -13.23 20.58
C THR A 201 -10.37 -14.64 20.08
N GLY A 202 -9.88 -15.53 20.96
CA GLY A 202 -9.55 -16.92 20.60
C GLY A 202 -10.77 -17.77 20.22
N ALA A 203 -11.98 -17.38 20.63
CA ALA A 203 -13.24 -18.05 20.30
C ALA A 203 -13.86 -17.53 18.99
N PHE A 204 -13.26 -16.51 18.36
CA PHE A 204 -13.64 -16.03 17.05
C PHE A 204 -12.58 -16.43 16.01
N PRO A 205 -12.98 -16.94 14.82
CA PRO A 205 -12.07 -17.13 13.70
C PRO A 205 -11.46 -15.78 13.32
N GLN A 206 -10.13 -15.69 13.33
CA GLN A 206 -9.40 -14.47 13.01
C GLN A 206 -9.14 -14.30 11.50
N TYR A 207 -9.65 -15.23 10.68
CA TYR A 207 -9.56 -15.22 9.22
C TYR A 207 -10.83 -14.66 8.55
N TYR A 208 -11.75 -14.05 9.31
CA TYR A 208 -12.97 -13.47 8.74
C TYR A 208 -12.64 -12.39 7.71
N SER A 209 -13.22 -12.56 6.53
CA SER A 209 -13.27 -11.56 5.49
C SER A 209 -14.68 -10.96 5.48
N THR A 210 -14.79 -9.64 5.55
CA THR A 210 -16.04 -8.98 5.13
C THR A 210 -15.98 -8.84 3.62
N PRO A 211 -16.93 -9.41 2.86
CA PRO A 211 -16.99 -9.19 1.42
C PRO A 211 -17.37 -7.72 1.18
N VAL A 212 -16.54 -7.02 0.42
CA VAL A 212 -16.78 -5.62 0.04
C VAL A 212 -16.86 -5.55 -1.47
N ASN A 213 -17.92 -4.92 -1.97
CA ASN A 213 -18.09 -4.73 -3.41
C ASN A 213 -17.00 -3.78 -3.95
N ARG A 214 -16.29 -4.23 -4.98
CA ARG A 214 -15.13 -3.55 -5.57
C ARG A 214 -15.14 -3.71 -7.08
N GLU A 215 -14.81 -2.65 -7.79
CA GLU A 215 -14.66 -2.70 -9.24
C GLU A 215 -13.28 -3.26 -9.59
N TYR A 216 -13.28 -4.20 -10.53
CA TYR A 216 -12.09 -4.79 -11.14
C TYR A 216 -12.10 -4.46 -12.63
N ILE A 217 -10.90 -4.38 -13.20
CA ILE A 217 -10.69 -4.29 -14.64
C ILE A 217 -9.96 -5.55 -15.12
N SER A 218 -10.46 -6.13 -16.21
CA SER A 218 -9.76 -7.17 -16.96
C SER A 218 -9.26 -6.56 -18.26
N CYS A 219 -7.99 -6.77 -18.57
CA CYS A 219 -7.33 -6.28 -19.77
C CYS A 219 -7.10 -7.44 -20.73
N SER A 220 -7.38 -7.24 -22.03
CA SER A 220 -7.10 -8.25 -23.06
C SER A 220 -5.62 -8.35 -23.45
N GLY A 221 -4.78 -7.46 -22.93
CA GLY A 221 -3.36 -7.39 -23.25
C GLY A 221 -2.56 -6.50 -22.32
N VAL A 222 -1.42 -6.05 -22.82
CA VAL A 222 -0.42 -5.26 -22.07
C VAL A 222 -0.83 -3.78 -22.03
N ILE A 223 -0.68 -3.16 -20.86
CA ILE A 223 -0.77 -1.72 -20.68
C ILE A 223 0.62 -1.13 -20.89
N HIS A 224 0.76 -0.15 -21.78
CA HIS A 224 2.01 0.57 -21.99
C HIS A 224 1.93 1.94 -21.33
N VAL A 225 2.90 2.28 -20.48
CA VAL A 225 2.99 3.59 -19.82
C VAL A 225 4.32 4.23 -20.18
N GLY A 226 4.28 5.39 -20.85
CA GLY A 226 5.48 6.19 -21.07
C GLY A 226 6.00 6.79 -19.76
N LEU A 227 7.31 6.71 -19.53
CA LEU A 227 7.96 7.24 -18.34
C LEU A 227 9.20 8.05 -18.72
N ASP A 228 9.34 9.21 -18.09
CA ASP A 228 10.63 9.88 -17.98
C ASP A 228 11.19 9.50 -16.59
N ILE A 229 12.36 8.89 -16.49
CA ILE A 229 12.87 8.28 -15.23
C ILE A 229 14.34 8.62 -14.97
N ASP A 230 14.70 8.66 -13.69
CA ASP A 230 16.08 8.71 -13.23
C ASP A 230 16.85 7.42 -13.56
N MET A 231 18.03 7.56 -14.17
CA MET A 231 18.84 6.42 -14.61
C MET A 231 19.23 5.47 -13.47
N ASN A 232 19.53 5.99 -12.27
CA ASN A 232 19.90 5.17 -11.12
C ASN A 232 18.70 4.37 -10.61
N LEU A 233 17.50 4.97 -10.62
CA LEU A 233 16.27 4.27 -10.30
C LEU A 233 16.00 3.17 -11.34
N LEU A 234 16.06 3.49 -12.63
CA LEU A 234 15.82 2.53 -13.72
C LEU A 234 16.77 1.33 -13.63
N SER A 235 18.05 1.56 -13.40
CA SER A 235 19.06 0.49 -13.24
C SER A 235 18.74 -0.43 -12.06
N ARG A 236 18.34 0.13 -10.92
CA ARG A 236 17.93 -0.64 -9.73
C ARG A 236 16.67 -1.46 -9.98
N LEU A 237 15.69 -0.90 -10.69
CA LEU A 237 14.45 -1.59 -11.05
C LEU A 237 14.72 -2.73 -12.02
N LYS A 238 15.46 -2.49 -13.11
CA LYS A 238 15.85 -3.53 -14.07
C LYS A 238 16.58 -4.68 -13.36
N LYS A 239 17.52 -4.36 -12.44
CA LYS A 239 18.22 -5.38 -11.65
C LYS A 239 17.29 -6.18 -10.74
N ALA A 240 16.36 -5.53 -10.05
CA ALA A 240 15.41 -6.19 -9.16
C ALA A 240 14.45 -7.12 -9.94
N LEU A 241 14.02 -6.71 -11.14
CA LEU A 241 13.15 -7.51 -12.00
C LEU A 241 13.80 -8.79 -12.54
N ILE A 242 15.13 -8.86 -12.60
CA ILE A 242 15.86 -10.11 -12.91
C ILE A 242 15.64 -11.15 -11.80
N GLU A 243 15.57 -10.72 -10.54
CA GLU A 243 15.38 -11.61 -9.39
C GLU A 243 13.90 -11.94 -9.15
N ASN A 244 13.02 -10.94 -9.28
CA ASN A 244 11.58 -11.12 -9.08
C ASN A 244 10.77 -10.15 -9.96
N ASN A 245 9.97 -10.73 -10.87
CA ASN A 245 9.05 -10.00 -11.74
C ASN A 245 7.58 -10.19 -11.36
N ALA A 246 7.29 -10.95 -10.29
CA ALA A 246 5.94 -11.10 -9.77
C ALA A 246 5.65 -9.97 -8.78
N CYS A 247 5.00 -8.92 -9.28
CA CYS A 247 4.60 -7.76 -8.50
C CYS A 247 3.08 -7.59 -8.55
N TYR A 248 2.55 -6.61 -7.81
CA TYR A 248 1.11 -6.35 -7.80
C TYR A 248 0.80 -4.86 -7.99
N LEU A 249 -0.33 -4.57 -8.63
CA LEU A 249 -0.80 -3.22 -8.92
C LEU A 249 -2.21 -3.01 -8.34
N GLY A 250 -2.37 -1.93 -7.58
CA GLY A 250 -3.61 -1.62 -6.88
C GLY A 250 -3.70 -2.32 -5.52
N ASN A 251 -4.04 -3.61 -5.50
CA ASN A 251 -4.07 -4.44 -4.29
C ASN A 251 -3.15 -5.68 -4.46
N SER A 252 -3.02 -6.50 -3.41
CA SER A 252 -2.17 -7.70 -3.44
C SER A 252 -2.69 -8.85 -4.31
N GLU A 253 -3.91 -8.74 -4.86
CA GLU A 253 -4.52 -9.73 -5.75
C GLU A 253 -4.30 -9.40 -7.23
N GLY A 254 -4.05 -8.13 -7.55
CA GLY A 254 -3.79 -7.66 -8.92
C GLY A 254 -2.36 -7.95 -9.37
N TRP A 255 -2.03 -9.23 -9.54
CA TRP A 255 -0.70 -9.66 -9.99
C TRP A 255 -0.41 -9.20 -11.42
N ILE A 256 0.83 -8.79 -11.64
CA ILE A 256 1.31 -8.24 -12.90
C ILE A 256 2.70 -8.79 -13.22
N ASN A 257 3.02 -8.82 -14.50
CA ASN A 257 4.36 -9.01 -15.04
C ASN A 257 4.84 -7.69 -15.65
N LEU A 258 6.10 -7.33 -15.44
CA LEU A 258 6.65 -6.03 -15.84
C LEU A 258 7.83 -6.15 -16.79
N LYS A 259 7.92 -5.21 -17.73
CA LYS A 259 9.11 -5.01 -18.56
C LYS A 259 9.36 -3.52 -18.77
N PHE A 260 10.63 -3.16 -18.89
CA PHE A 260 11.07 -1.84 -19.32
C PHE A 260 11.66 -1.95 -20.71
N ASN A 261 11.07 -1.22 -21.66
CA ASN A 261 11.59 -1.09 -23.01
C ASN A 261 12.16 0.32 -23.19
N GLU A 262 13.34 0.40 -23.79
CA GLU A 262 13.93 1.67 -24.21
C GLU A 262 13.17 2.21 -25.42
N LEU A 263 13.01 3.53 -25.48
CA LEU A 263 12.38 4.24 -26.61
C LEU A 263 13.36 4.44 -27.76
#